data_AF-A0A434CPB7-F1
#
_entry.id   AF-A0A434CPB7-F1
#
_cell.length_a   1.000
_cell.length_b   1.000
_cell.length_c   1.000
_cell.angle_alpha   90.00
_cell.angle_beta   90.00
_cell.angle_gamma   90.00
#
_symmetry.space_group_name_H-M   'P 1'
#
loop_
_entity.id
_entity.type
_entity.pdbx_description
1 polymer ?
#
loop_
_entity_poly.entity_id
_entity_poly.type
_entity_poly.pdbx_seq_one_letter_code
_entity_poly.pdbx_strand_id
1 'polypeptide(L)'
;MDQFAAIRALARALRNEAALSDSLTAIEVARGAAKHLGLTIRPHDPDYHELDGAHGALDRQFRFIFVRNDLADDELAEVLAHEIGHFKVHDGVEKGYYPRSEANGGDPNQRIETYGIKERREAKANSFGRELVLPRPLAKQLFLQGMNASRISED
;
A
#
# COMPACT_ATOMS: atom_id res chain seq x y z
N MET A 1 -12.82 -18.89 4.14
CA MET A 1 -11.42 -18.71 3.69
C MET A 1 -10.92 -17.40 4.31
N ASP A 2 -9.75 -17.37 4.96
CA ASP A 2 -9.21 -16.15 5.59
C ASP A 2 -8.96 -15.08 4.51
N GLN A 3 -9.73 -14.00 4.52
CA GLN A 3 -9.65 -12.93 3.52
C GLN A 3 -8.26 -12.28 3.47
N PHE A 4 -7.56 -12.20 4.62
CA PHE A 4 -6.21 -11.67 4.66
C PHE A 4 -5.17 -12.66 4.14
N ALA A 5 -5.41 -13.97 4.26
CA ALA A 5 -4.56 -14.97 3.62
C ALA A 5 -4.60 -14.85 2.09
N ALA A 6 -5.79 -14.60 1.52
CA ALA A 6 -5.95 -14.36 0.09
C ALA A 6 -5.21 -13.08 -0.36
N ILE A 7 -5.29 -12.00 0.41
CA ILE A 7 -4.58 -10.74 0.12
C ILE A 7 -3.07 -10.92 0.14
N ARG A 8 -2.55 -11.62 1.15
CA ARG A 8 -1.12 -11.97 1.20
C ARG A 8 -0.71 -12.85 0.01
N ALA A 9 -1.59 -13.75 -0.45
CA ALA A 9 -1.33 -14.55 -1.64
C ALA A 9 -1.27 -13.69 -2.92
N LEU A 10 -2.14 -12.67 -3.05
CA LEU A 10 -2.08 -11.71 -4.15
C LEU A 10 -0.78 -10.89 -4.16
N ALA A 11 -0.30 -10.46 -3.00
CA ALA A 11 0.97 -9.74 -2.90
C ALA A 11 2.16 -10.60 -3.36
N ARG A 12 2.22 -11.87 -2.93
CA ARG A 12 3.24 -12.81 -3.40
C ARG A 12 3.11 -13.16 -4.87
N ALA A 13 1.89 -13.29 -5.39
CA ALA A 13 1.66 -13.50 -6.81
C ALA A 13 2.20 -12.32 -7.62
N LEU A 14 1.95 -11.08 -7.19
CA LEU A 14 2.52 -9.89 -7.85
C LEU A 14 4.05 -9.90 -7.84
N ARG A 15 4.70 -10.28 -6.72
CA ARG A 15 6.16 -10.43 -6.69
C ARG A 15 6.66 -11.38 -7.76
N ASN A 16 6.00 -12.54 -7.90
CA ASN A 16 6.38 -13.55 -8.89
C ASN A 16 6.14 -13.07 -10.33
N GLU A 17 4.97 -12.46 -10.61
CA GLU A 17 4.60 -11.91 -11.91
C GLU A 17 5.58 -10.80 -12.36
N ALA A 18 6.00 -9.96 -11.42
CA ALA A 18 6.95 -8.88 -11.64
C ALA A 18 8.43 -9.34 -11.54
N ALA A 19 8.69 -10.63 -11.30
CA ALA A 19 10.02 -11.20 -11.11
C ALA A 19 10.88 -10.46 -10.06
N LEU A 20 10.27 -10.09 -8.93
CA LEU A 20 10.93 -9.36 -7.84
C LEU A 20 11.72 -10.34 -6.96
N SER A 21 13.04 -10.17 -6.94
CA SER A 21 13.95 -10.95 -6.09
C SER A 21 13.79 -10.61 -4.61
N ASP A 22 14.13 -11.56 -3.75
CA ASP A 22 14.21 -11.38 -2.29
C ASP A 22 15.48 -10.62 -1.85
N SER A 23 16.40 -10.34 -2.78
CA SER A 23 17.58 -9.50 -2.55
C SER A 23 17.36 -8.01 -2.81
N LEU A 24 16.15 -7.62 -3.23
CA LEU A 24 15.81 -6.22 -3.50
C LEU A 24 15.42 -5.53 -2.19
N THR A 25 15.80 -4.28 -2.05
CA THR A 25 15.33 -3.40 -0.98
C THR A 25 13.81 -3.19 -1.08
N ALA A 26 13.18 -2.79 0.02
CA ALA A 26 11.73 -2.52 0.05
C ALA A 26 11.30 -1.50 -1.03
N ILE A 27 12.10 -0.45 -1.25
CA ILE A 27 11.80 0.59 -2.23
C ILE A 27 11.95 0.08 -3.68
N GLU A 28 12.95 -0.77 -3.95
CA GLU A 28 13.11 -1.41 -5.26
C GLU A 28 11.97 -2.36 -5.57
N VAL A 29 11.51 -3.13 -4.58
CA VAL A 29 10.32 -3.98 -4.69
C VAL A 29 9.09 -3.14 -5.04
N ALA A 30 8.83 -2.06 -4.28
CA ALA A 30 7.65 -1.23 -4.50
C ALA A 30 7.67 -0.54 -5.88
N ARG A 31 8.81 0.03 -6.29
CA ARG A 31 8.99 0.64 -7.62
C ARG A 31 8.88 -0.40 -8.75
N GLY A 32 9.47 -1.59 -8.56
CA GLY A 32 9.39 -2.69 -9.52
C GLY A 32 7.95 -3.18 -9.70
N ALA A 33 7.21 -3.33 -8.61
CA ALA A 33 5.79 -3.68 -8.63
C ALA A 33 4.93 -2.60 -9.32
N ALA A 34 5.14 -1.31 -9.00
CA ALA A 34 4.46 -0.21 -9.67
C ALA A 34 4.73 -0.22 -11.19
N LYS A 35 6.00 -0.39 -11.58
CA LYS A 35 6.41 -0.49 -12.99
C LYS A 35 5.74 -1.66 -13.70
N HIS A 36 5.73 -2.86 -13.10
CA HIS A 36 5.07 -4.03 -13.68
C HIS A 36 3.57 -3.79 -13.89
N LEU A 37 2.94 -3.08 -12.95
CA LEU A 37 1.54 -2.68 -13.03
C LEU A 37 1.32 -1.43 -13.87
N GLY A 38 2.32 -0.87 -14.56
CA GLY A 38 2.15 0.35 -15.35
C GLY A 38 1.56 1.52 -14.55
N LEU A 39 1.93 1.63 -13.26
CA LEU A 39 1.60 2.74 -12.40
C LEU A 39 2.77 3.74 -12.44
N THR A 40 2.45 5.02 -12.62
CA THR A 40 3.45 6.10 -12.63
C THR A 40 3.51 6.74 -11.25
N ILE A 41 4.68 6.72 -10.63
CA ILE A 41 4.93 7.37 -9.34
C ILE A 41 5.17 8.86 -9.60
N ARG A 42 4.45 9.73 -8.90
CA ARG A 42 4.50 11.19 -9.04
C ARG A 42 4.84 11.83 -7.70
N PRO A 43 6.11 12.16 -7.46
CA PRO A 43 6.53 12.91 -6.28
C PRO A 43 6.03 14.36 -6.35
N HIS A 44 5.50 14.86 -5.25
CA HIS A 44 5.01 16.23 -5.11
C HIS A 44 5.28 16.78 -3.71
N ASP A 45 5.22 18.10 -3.54
CA ASP A 45 5.32 18.73 -2.23
C ASP A 45 4.15 18.31 -1.31
N PRO A 46 4.34 18.31 0.03
CA PRO A 46 3.32 17.84 0.98
C PRO A 46 1.97 18.55 0.91
N ASP A 47 1.93 19.76 0.38
CA ASP A 47 0.73 20.59 0.22
C ASP A 47 0.03 20.41 -1.14
N TYR A 48 0.50 19.47 -1.97
CA TYR A 48 -0.12 19.16 -3.26
C TYR A 48 -1.57 18.70 -3.07
N HIS A 49 -2.49 19.36 -3.77
CA HIS A 49 -3.92 19.25 -3.48
C HIS A 49 -4.50 17.82 -3.62
N GLU A 50 -3.97 16.99 -4.51
CA GLU A 50 -4.39 15.60 -4.68
C GLU A 50 -3.95 14.67 -3.54
N LEU A 51 -2.98 15.09 -2.72
CA LEU A 51 -2.59 14.35 -1.52
C LEU A 51 -3.56 14.60 -0.36
N ASP A 52 -4.20 15.77 -0.29
CA ASP A 52 -5.15 16.15 0.78
C ASP A 52 -4.62 15.84 2.20
N GLY A 53 -3.33 16.14 2.42
CA GLY A 53 -2.61 15.87 3.67
C GLY A 53 -2.14 14.43 3.89
N ALA A 54 -2.40 13.51 2.96
CA ALA A 54 -1.89 12.14 2.99
C ALA A 54 -0.42 12.04 2.51
N HIS A 55 0.22 10.92 2.81
CA HIS A 55 1.58 10.62 2.33
C HIS A 55 1.61 10.11 0.88
N GLY A 56 0.52 9.49 0.44
CA GLY A 56 0.31 9.10 -0.94
C GLY A 56 -1.17 8.96 -1.28
N ALA A 57 -1.47 8.96 -2.57
CA ALA A 57 -2.81 8.79 -3.10
C ALA A 57 -2.78 8.13 -4.48
N LEU A 58 -3.59 7.09 -4.67
CA LEU A 58 -3.80 6.44 -5.96
C LEU A 58 -4.87 7.17 -6.79
N ASP A 59 -4.48 7.65 -7.97
CA ASP A 59 -5.40 7.94 -9.06
C ASP A 59 -5.49 6.73 -9.99
N ARG A 60 -6.59 5.99 -9.88
CA ARG A 60 -6.83 4.79 -10.69
C ARG A 60 -7.07 5.09 -12.16
N GLN A 61 -7.70 6.22 -12.46
CA GLN A 61 -8.08 6.57 -13.82
C GLN A 61 -6.82 6.83 -14.66
N PHE A 62 -5.88 7.57 -14.10
CA PHE A 62 -4.61 7.89 -14.77
C PHE A 62 -3.46 6.96 -14.41
N ARG A 63 -3.70 6.00 -13.51
CA ARG A 63 -2.69 5.04 -13.02
C ARG A 63 -1.51 5.77 -12.38
N PHE A 64 -1.80 6.82 -11.61
CA PHE A 64 -0.80 7.58 -10.88
C PHE A 64 -0.82 7.22 -9.42
N ILE A 65 0.37 7.16 -8.82
CA ILE A 65 0.52 7.19 -7.37
C ILE A 65 1.19 8.51 -7.03
N PHE A 66 0.43 9.46 -6.50
CA PHE A 66 0.99 10.67 -5.93
C PHE A 66 1.65 10.31 -4.60
N VAL A 67 2.83 10.85 -4.34
CA VAL A 67 3.55 10.67 -3.09
C VAL A 67 4.22 11.97 -2.68
N ARG A 68 4.38 12.18 -1.38
CA ARG A 68 5.23 13.26 -0.88
C ARG A 68 6.68 13.05 -1.31
N ASN A 69 7.35 14.14 -1.67
CA ASN A 69 8.75 14.15 -2.11
C ASN A 69 9.77 14.24 -0.95
N ASP A 70 9.30 14.32 0.30
CA ASP A 70 10.12 14.51 1.51
C ASP A 70 10.16 13.27 2.43
N LEU A 71 9.70 12.11 1.93
CA LEU A 71 9.74 10.84 2.65
C LEU A 71 11.09 10.16 2.52
N ALA A 72 11.53 9.47 3.57
CA ALA A 72 12.64 8.53 3.48
C ALA A 72 12.26 7.31 2.61
N ASP A 73 13.26 6.57 2.11
CA ASP A 73 13.02 5.47 1.16
C ASP A 73 12.20 4.32 1.76
N ASP A 74 12.34 4.04 3.06
CA ASP A 74 11.56 3.05 3.80
C ASP A 74 10.10 3.46 3.97
N GLU A 75 9.84 4.71 4.35
CA GLU A 75 8.51 5.30 4.43
C GLU A 75 7.85 5.35 3.03
N LEU A 76 8.61 5.75 2.02
CA LEU A 76 8.15 5.78 0.63
C LEU A 76 7.80 4.38 0.14
N ALA A 77 8.60 3.35 0.49
CA ALA A 77 8.31 1.97 0.14
C ALA A 77 6.98 1.49 0.75
N GLU A 78 6.72 1.82 2.03
CA GLU A 78 5.45 1.50 2.69
C GLU A 78 4.27 2.17 1.98
N VAL A 79 4.36 3.48 1.71
CA VAL A 79 3.31 4.25 1.03
C VAL A 79 3.03 3.69 -0.36
N LEU A 80 4.06 3.46 -1.17
CA LEU A 80 3.88 2.88 -2.51
C LEU A 80 3.24 1.49 -2.45
N ALA A 81 3.71 0.64 -1.55
CA ALA A 81 3.18 -0.71 -1.40
C ALA A 81 1.72 -0.71 -0.93
N HIS A 82 1.34 0.25 -0.08
CA HIS A 82 -0.05 0.49 0.34
C HIS A 82 -0.93 0.89 -0.84
N GLU A 83 -0.53 1.89 -1.64
CA GLU A 83 -1.30 2.37 -2.80
C GLU A 83 -1.42 1.30 -3.90
N ILE A 84 -0.37 0.50 -4.12
CA ILE A 84 -0.43 -0.70 -4.97
C ILE A 84 -1.45 -1.71 -4.42
N GLY A 85 -1.50 -1.86 -3.09
CA GLY A 85 -2.48 -2.70 -2.41
C GLY A 85 -3.91 -2.25 -2.69
N HIS A 86 -4.18 -0.94 -2.64
CA HIS A 86 -5.46 -0.41 -3.12
C HIS A 86 -5.70 -0.84 -4.56
N PHE A 87 -4.77 -0.53 -5.48
CA PHE A 87 -4.91 -0.83 -6.91
C PHE A 87 -5.25 -2.31 -7.20
N LYS A 88 -4.59 -3.25 -6.50
CA LYS A 88 -4.75 -4.70 -6.74
C LYS A 88 -5.91 -5.35 -6.01
N VAL A 89 -6.30 -4.86 -4.82
CA VAL A 89 -7.25 -5.57 -3.95
C VAL A 89 -8.67 -5.06 -4.13
N HIS A 90 -8.85 -3.80 -4.51
CA HIS A 90 -10.18 -3.21 -4.65
C HIS A 90 -10.47 -2.80 -6.09
N ASP A 91 -11.70 -3.04 -6.53
CA ASP A 91 -12.24 -2.54 -7.80
C ASP A 91 -13.00 -1.22 -7.60
N GLY A 92 -13.12 -0.41 -8.67
CA GLY A 92 -13.89 0.83 -8.70
C GLY A 92 -13.08 2.13 -8.61
N VAL A 93 -13.69 3.25 -9.03
CA VAL A 93 -13.10 4.60 -8.98
C VAL A 93 -13.28 5.16 -7.56
N GLU A 94 -12.21 5.48 -6.85
CA GLU A 94 -12.29 6.40 -5.71
C GLU A 94 -11.24 7.49 -5.87
N LYS A 95 -11.72 8.73 -5.81
CA LYS A 95 -10.91 9.92 -5.56
C LYS A 95 -10.65 9.97 -4.06
N GLY A 96 -9.39 9.88 -3.65
CA GLY A 96 -8.83 10.51 -2.45
C GLY A 96 -9.41 10.17 -1.08
N TYR A 97 -8.52 10.12 -0.10
CA TYR A 97 -8.85 10.32 1.30
C TYR A 97 -9.63 11.64 1.46
N TYR A 98 -10.82 11.62 2.09
CA TYR A 98 -11.54 12.84 2.49
C TYR A 98 -11.33 13.13 3.99
N PRO A 99 -10.66 14.23 4.38
CA PRO A 99 -10.70 14.76 5.72
C PRO A 99 -12.06 15.44 5.95
N ARG A 100 -12.90 14.72 6.69
CA ARG A 100 -13.85 15.20 7.69
C ARG A 100 -14.28 16.69 7.62
N SER A 101 -15.39 16.97 6.93
CA SER A 101 -16.40 17.94 7.40
C SER A 101 -17.61 18.00 6.46
N GLU A 102 -18.62 17.14 6.63
CA GLU A 102 -19.97 17.52 6.17
C GLU A 102 -21.05 17.01 7.14
N ALA A 103 -21.69 17.97 7.79
CA ALA A 103 -22.87 17.80 8.60
C ALA A 103 -24.09 17.49 7.72
N ASN A 104 -24.16 16.28 7.14
CA ASN A 104 -25.33 15.82 6.41
C ASN A 104 -26.03 14.70 7.19
N GLY A 105 -27.25 14.99 7.65
CA GLY A 105 -28.10 14.11 8.45
C GLY A 105 -28.55 12.86 7.71
N GLY A 106 -27.68 11.84 7.69
CA GLY A 106 -28.01 10.47 7.32
C GLY A 106 -28.14 9.57 8.54
N ASP A 107 -28.88 8.47 8.38
CA ASP A 107 -29.13 7.45 9.42
C ASP A 107 -27.80 7.03 10.10
N PRO A 108 -27.70 7.13 11.44
CA PRO A 108 -26.51 6.73 12.18
C PRO A 108 -26.02 5.30 11.87
N ASN A 109 -26.92 4.38 11.52
CA ASN A 109 -26.56 3.00 11.18
C ASN A 109 -25.79 2.89 9.86
N GLN A 110 -26.18 3.67 8.84
CA GLN A 110 -25.45 3.71 7.56
C GLN A 110 -24.03 4.28 7.71
N ARG A 111 -23.85 5.22 8.65
CA ARG A 111 -22.53 5.80 8.96
C ARG A 111 -21.59 4.77 9.58
N ILE A 112 -22.09 3.91 10.48
CA ILE A 112 -21.30 2.86 11.14
C ILE A 112 -20.88 1.77 10.14
N GLU A 113 -21.78 1.34 9.26
CA GLU A 113 -21.47 0.33 8.24
C GLU A 113 -20.43 0.83 7.22
N THR A 114 -20.56 2.08 6.78
CA THR A 114 -19.62 2.71 5.84
C THR A 114 -18.23 2.86 6.46
N TYR A 115 -18.16 3.23 7.75
CA TYR A 115 -16.91 3.32 8.50
C TYR A 115 -16.19 1.95 8.54
N GLY A 116 -16.92 0.87 8.82
CA GLY A 116 -16.36 -0.48 8.83
C GLY A 116 -15.89 -0.95 7.46
N ILE A 117 -16.53 -0.52 6.36
CA ILE A 117 -16.07 -0.85 5.00
C ILE A 117 -14.73 -0.15 4.71
N LYS A 118 -14.62 1.15 4.99
CA LYS A 118 -13.39 1.92 4.75
C LYS A 118 -12.23 1.35 5.57
N GLU A 119 -12.42 1.13 6.87
CA GLU A 119 -11.38 0.58 7.75
C GLU A 119 -10.91 -0.81 7.28
N ARG A 120 -11.83 -1.67 6.82
CA ARG A 120 -11.45 -2.94 6.20
C ARG A 120 -10.65 -2.74 4.92
N ARG A 121 -10.98 -1.78 4.06
CA ARG A 121 -10.20 -1.51 2.83
C ARG A 121 -8.77 -1.09 3.14
N GLU A 122 -8.58 -0.20 4.11
CA GLU A 122 -7.25 0.21 4.57
C GLU A 122 -6.47 -0.95 5.20
N ALA A 123 -7.12 -1.74 6.06
CA ALA A 123 -6.48 -2.92 6.66
C ALA A 123 -6.00 -3.92 5.61
N LYS A 124 -6.77 -4.09 4.53
CA LYS A 124 -6.41 -4.95 3.40
C LYS A 124 -5.23 -4.38 2.61
N ALA A 125 -5.23 -3.07 2.32
CA ALA A 125 -4.10 -2.41 1.65
C ALA A 125 -2.81 -2.52 2.49
N ASN A 126 -2.90 -2.30 3.80
CA ASN A 126 -1.79 -2.51 4.74
C ASN A 126 -1.28 -3.95 4.74
N SER A 127 -2.18 -4.94 4.80
CA SER A 127 -1.78 -6.34 4.77
C SER A 127 -1.16 -6.75 3.42
N PHE A 128 -1.60 -6.13 2.33
CA PHE A 128 -1.01 -6.34 1.01
C PHE A 128 0.39 -5.73 0.96
N GLY A 129 0.53 -4.45 1.31
CA GLY A 129 1.78 -3.70 1.22
C GLY A 129 2.90 -4.35 2.03
N ARG A 130 2.61 -4.73 3.28
CA ARG A 130 3.58 -5.42 4.15
C ARG A 130 4.07 -6.74 3.58
N GLU A 131 3.17 -7.53 3.01
CA GLU A 131 3.54 -8.82 2.40
C GLU A 131 4.26 -8.62 1.06
N LEU A 132 3.99 -7.54 0.34
CA LEU A 132 4.69 -7.18 -0.90
C LEU A 132 6.16 -6.85 -0.59
N VAL A 133 6.43 -5.98 0.39
CA VAL A 133 7.79 -5.52 0.71
C VAL A 133 8.60 -6.58 1.46
N LEU A 134 8.02 -7.24 2.45
CA LEU A 134 8.68 -8.28 3.26
C LEU A 134 7.78 -9.52 3.36
N PRO A 135 7.83 -10.43 2.37
CA PRO A 135 7.03 -11.64 2.38
C PRO A 135 7.30 -12.48 3.62
N ARG A 136 6.25 -13.11 4.18
CA ARG A 136 6.39 -13.99 5.34
C ARG A 136 7.44 -15.10 5.19
N PRO A 137 7.57 -15.77 4.03
CA PRO A 137 8.64 -16.76 3.82
C PRO A 137 10.04 -16.16 3.93
N LEU A 138 10.26 -14.95 3.38
CA LEU A 138 11.52 -14.24 3.46
C LEU A 138 11.83 -13.82 4.90
N ALA A 139 10.87 -13.19 5.58
CA ALA A 139 11.00 -12.82 6.99
C ALA A 139 11.36 -14.02 7.88
N LYS A 140 10.70 -15.17 7.64
CA LYS A 140 11.01 -16.42 8.34
C LYS A 140 12.44 -16.89 8.05
N GLN A 141 12.87 -16.85 6.79
CA GLN A 141 14.22 -17.26 6.40
C GLN A 141 15.28 -16.39 7.10
N LEU A 142 15.15 -15.05 7.03
CA LEU A 142 16.07 -14.10 7.66
C LEU A 142 16.15 -14.32 9.18
N PHE A 143 14.99 -14.51 9.82
CA PHE A 143 14.93 -14.83 11.25
C PHE A 143 15.66 -16.14 11.59
N LEU A 144 15.46 -17.19 10.79
CA LEU A 144 16.16 -18.48 10.98
C LEU A 144 17.67 -18.39 10.71
N GLN A 145 18.11 -17.40 9.93
CA GLN A 145 19.53 -17.08 9.74
C GLN A 145 20.13 -16.26 10.89
N GLY A 146 19.36 -15.99 11.95
CA GLY A 146 19.81 -15.28 13.14
C GLY A 146 19.69 -13.76 13.05
N MET A 147 18.98 -13.23 12.04
CA MET A 147 18.65 -11.82 12.01
C MET A 147 17.54 -11.48 13.01
N ASN A 148 17.66 -10.32 13.64
CA ASN A 148 16.61 -9.73 14.47
C ASN A 148 15.89 -8.63 13.68
N ALA A 149 14.81 -8.08 14.24
CA ALA A 149 14.01 -7.05 13.57
C ALA A 149 14.85 -5.83 13.15
N SER A 150 15.75 -5.35 14.01
CA SER A 150 16.61 -4.19 13.70
C SER A 150 17.52 -4.44 12.51
N ARG A 151 18.13 -5.62 12.41
CA ARG A 151 18.96 -5.99 11.26
C ARG A 151 18.15 -6.15 9.99
N ILE A 152 16.95 -6.72 10.07
CA ILE A 152 16.06 -6.88 8.92
C ILE A 152 15.57 -5.53 8.39
N SER A 153 15.43 -4.51 9.23
CA SER A 153 15.02 -3.17 8.79
C SER A 153 16.16 -2.33 8.18
N GLU A 154 17.42 -2.77 8.33
CA GLU A 154 18.60 -2.07 7.80
C GLU A 154 19.05 -2.61 6.43
N ASP A 155 18.61 -3.81 6.04
CA ASP A 155 18.82 -4.45 4.73
C ASP A 155 17.74 -4.05 3.71
#